data_AF-A0A1H9N8Q1-F1
#
_entry.id   AF-A0A1H9N8Q1-F1
#
_cell.length_a   1.000
_cell.length_b   1.000
_cell.length_c   1.000
_cell.angle_alpha   90.00
_cell.angle_beta   90.00
_cell.angle_gamma   90.00
#
_symmetry.space_group_name_H-M   'P 1'
#
loop_
_entity.id
_entity.type
_entity.pdbx_description
1 polymer ?
#
loop_
_entity_poly.entity_id
_entity_poly.type
_entity_poly.pdbx_seq_one_letter_code
_entity_poly.pdbx_strand_id
1 'polypeptide(L)'
;MKDLIYKHETIDDIQMKFMDLDIERWKEDVSLIRIEILFFKRMLYSSIFKILNCDEQKKKNLIIDLTNVENINESYNNNLLGFVNKLEMIRECDDVQCETFYLNNHTRFRADIESHFSAYRFYKTNVILFFDVCLEDEI
;
A
#
# COMPACT_ATOMS: atom_id res chain seq x y z
N MET A 1 25.30 -3.78 41.87
CA MET A 1 25.13 -4.16 40.45
C MET A 1 23.64 -4.19 40.21
N LYS A 2 23.10 -3.29 39.37
CA LYS A 2 21.70 -3.38 38.94
C LYS A 2 21.63 -4.54 37.97
N ASP A 3 20.99 -5.62 38.38
CA ASP A 3 20.66 -6.71 37.47
C ASP A 3 19.86 -6.11 36.32
N LEU A 4 20.46 -6.13 35.13
CA LEU A 4 19.76 -5.91 33.87
C LEU A 4 18.85 -7.13 33.71
N ILE A 5 17.65 -7.05 34.28
CA ILE A 5 16.58 -8.01 33.99
C ILE A 5 16.22 -7.79 32.53
N TYR A 6 16.86 -8.55 31.64
CA TYR A 6 16.45 -8.68 30.26
C TYR A 6 15.06 -9.34 30.30
N LYS A 7 14.03 -8.56 29.98
CA LYS A 7 12.67 -9.09 29.80
C LYS A 7 12.78 -10.14 28.70
N HIS A 8 12.60 -11.41 29.05
CA HIS A 8 12.57 -12.48 28.05
C HIS A 8 11.28 -12.27 27.25
N GLU A 9 11.46 -11.84 26.00
CA GLU A 9 10.35 -11.76 25.05
C GLU A 9 9.96 -13.18 24.69
N THR A 10 8.67 -13.49 24.79
CA THR A 10 8.16 -14.78 24.32
C THR A 10 8.21 -14.82 22.79
N ILE A 11 8.08 -16.02 22.23
CA ILE A 11 7.95 -16.18 20.77
C ILE A 11 6.73 -15.40 20.26
N ASP A 12 5.67 -15.33 21.06
CA ASP A 12 4.43 -14.63 20.74
C ASP A 12 4.63 -13.11 20.74
N ASP A 13 5.38 -12.56 21.72
CA ASP A 13 5.76 -11.14 21.75
C ASP A 13 6.52 -10.73 20.48
N ILE A 14 7.42 -11.60 20.02
CA ILE A 14 8.21 -11.38 18.80
C ILE A 14 7.31 -11.41 17.57
N GLN A 15 6.40 -12.38 17.47
CA GLN A 15 5.46 -12.50 16.36
C GLN A 15 4.52 -11.30 16.28
N MET A 16 3.98 -10.84 17.40
CA MET A 16 3.11 -9.66 17.47
C MET A 16 3.84 -8.40 16.98
N LYS A 17 5.10 -8.21 17.37
CA LYS A 17 5.91 -7.09 16.86
C LYS A 17 6.10 -7.13 15.34
N PHE A 18 6.34 -8.30 14.76
CA PHE A 18 6.46 -8.42 13.31
C PHE A 18 5.16 -8.05 12.60
N MET A 19 4.02 -8.43 13.16
CA MET A 19 2.71 -8.08 12.60
C MET A 19 2.43 -6.58 12.72
N ASP A 20 2.80 -5.95 13.84
CA ASP A 20 2.73 -4.48 13.97
C ASP A 20 3.59 -3.77 12.94
N LEU A 21 4.81 -4.25 12.71
CA LEU A 21 5.71 -3.69 11.70
C LEU A 21 5.13 -3.85 10.28
N ASP A 22 4.53 -4.99 9.97
CA ASP A 22 3.86 -5.22 8.69
C ASP A 22 2.69 -4.24 8.52
N ILE A 23 1.84 -4.06 9.54
CA ILE A 23 0.70 -3.14 9.53
C ILE A 23 1.15 -1.69 9.30
N GLU A 24 2.17 -1.22 10.01
CA GLU A 24 2.65 0.16 9.85
C GLU A 24 3.20 0.39 8.44
N ARG A 25 3.96 -0.57 7.89
CA ARG A 25 4.42 -0.51 6.50
C ARG A 25 3.26 -0.47 5.53
N TRP A 26 2.23 -1.28 5.74
CA TRP A 26 1.06 -1.29 4.87
C TRP A 26 0.31 0.04 4.90
N LYS A 27 0.18 0.68 6.06
CA LYS A 27 -0.41 2.02 6.18
C LYS A 27 0.39 3.05 5.39
N GLU A 28 1.72 3.01 5.52
CA GLU A 28 2.63 3.90 4.78
C GLU A 28 2.47 3.69 3.27
N ASP A 29 2.54 2.45 2.80
CA ASP A 29 2.45 2.12 1.38
C ASP A 29 1.09 2.52 0.77
N VAL A 30 -0.03 2.19 1.43
CA VAL A 30 -1.38 2.60 0.97
C VAL A 30 -1.49 4.13 0.89
N SER A 31 -0.95 4.85 1.87
CA SER A 31 -0.95 6.32 1.90
C SER A 31 -0.08 6.90 0.79
N LEU A 32 1.11 6.33 0.57
CA LEU A 32 2.04 6.75 -0.47
C LEU A 32 1.43 6.55 -1.87
N ILE A 33 0.80 5.40 -2.11
CA ILE A 33 0.07 5.12 -3.36
C ILE A 33 -0.98 6.21 -3.64
N ARG A 34 -1.76 6.59 -2.63
CA ARG A 34 -2.76 7.66 -2.77
C ARG A 34 -2.14 9.00 -3.18
N ILE A 35 -1.01 9.36 -2.57
CA ILE A 35 -0.29 10.60 -2.89
C ILE A 35 0.27 10.55 -4.31
N GLU A 36 0.88 9.43 -4.70
CA GLU A 36 1.44 9.22 -6.03
C GLU A 36 0.35 9.27 -7.11
N ILE A 37 -0.82 8.65 -6.89
CA ILE A 37 -1.97 8.73 -7.82
C ILE A 37 -2.42 10.17 -8.00
N LEU A 38 -2.58 10.92 -6.91
CA LEU A 38 -2.97 12.34 -6.95
C LEU A 38 -1.93 13.18 -7.72
N PHE A 39 -0.65 12.91 -7.51
CA PHE A 39 0.44 13.53 -8.26
C PHE A 39 0.33 13.20 -9.76
N PHE A 40 0.20 11.94 -10.13
CA PHE A 40 0.11 11.53 -11.54
C PHE A 40 -1.10 12.11 -12.26
N LYS A 41 -2.28 12.13 -11.60
CA LYS A 41 -3.47 12.80 -12.15
C LYS A 41 -3.19 14.27 -12.43
N ARG A 42 -2.59 15.00 -11.46
CA ARG A 42 -2.25 16.42 -11.64
C ARG A 42 -1.26 16.63 -12.78
N MET A 43 -0.26 15.76 -12.91
CA MET A 43 0.73 15.83 -13.99
C MET A 43 0.06 15.64 -15.37
N LEU A 44 -0.79 14.62 -15.52
CA LEU A 44 -1.52 14.36 -16.78
C LEU A 44 -2.46 15.50 -17.19
N TYR A 45 -3.01 16.26 -16.23
CA TYR A 45 -3.83 17.44 -16.50
C TYR A 45 -3.05 18.76 -16.63
N SER A 46 -1.77 18.75 -16.27
CA SER A 46 -0.95 19.96 -16.28
C SER A 46 -0.75 20.50 -17.70
N SER A 47 -0.53 21.81 -17.81
CA SER A 47 -0.32 22.47 -19.10
C SER A 47 0.98 22.06 -19.78
N ILE A 48 1.97 21.58 -19.03
CA ILE A 48 3.24 21.08 -19.56
C ILE A 48 2.95 19.95 -20.55
N PHE A 49 2.17 18.94 -20.14
CA PHE A 49 1.77 17.81 -20.99
C PHE A 49 0.58 18.09 -21.92
N LYS A 50 0.17 19.36 -22.08
CA LYS A 50 -0.77 19.78 -23.15
C LYS A 50 -0.04 20.29 -24.39
N ILE A 51 1.21 20.73 -24.22
CA ILE A 51 2.02 21.31 -25.29
C ILE A 51 2.85 20.21 -25.95
N LEU A 52 3.25 19.18 -25.18
CA LEU A 52 3.95 18.00 -25.65
C LEU A 52 3.11 17.17 -26.62
N ASN A 53 3.72 16.63 -27.68
CA ASN A 53 3.08 15.75 -28.66
C ASN A 53 2.90 14.32 -28.10
N CYS A 54 2.19 14.22 -26.98
CA CYS A 54 1.91 12.94 -26.33
C CYS A 54 0.80 12.16 -27.04
N ASP A 55 0.83 10.83 -26.92
CA ASP A 55 -0.30 9.96 -27.28
C ASP A 55 -1.51 10.27 -26.38
N GLU A 56 -2.44 11.06 -26.91
CA GLU A 56 -3.66 11.49 -26.22
C GLU A 56 -4.62 10.34 -25.90
N GLN A 57 -4.62 9.25 -26.67
CA GLN A 57 -5.44 8.08 -26.35
C GLN A 57 -4.86 7.33 -25.15
N LYS A 58 -3.54 7.11 -25.15
CA LYS A 58 -2.84 6.49 -24.01
C LYS A 58 -2.99 7.33 -22.75
N LYS A 59 -2.89 8.66 -22.84
CA LYS A 59 -3.15 9.60 -21.73
C LYS A 59 -4.55 9.43 -21.13
N LYS A 60 -5.60 9.38 -21.97
CA LYS A 60 -6.97 9.16 -21.52
C LYS A 60 -7.14 7.82 -20.82
N ASN A 61 -6.54 6.76 -21.37
CA ASN A 61 -6.56 5.43 -20.75
C ASN A 61 -5.89 5.46 -19.36
N LEU A 62 -4.72 6.11 -19.24
CA LEU A 62 -4.03 6.25 -17.95
C LEU A 62 -4.87 7.01 -16.92
N ILE A 63 -5.61 8.05 -17.31
CA ILE A 63 -6.50 8.79 -16.41
C ILE A 63 -7.63 7.90 -15.86
N ILE A 64 -8.22 7.07 -16.72
CA ILE A 64 -9.27 6.11 -16.34
C ILE A 64 -8.68 5.08 -15.38
N ASP A 65 -7.53 4.49 -15.74
CA ASP A 65 -6.85 3.49 -14.93
C ASP A 65 -6.45 4.05 -13.56
N LEU A 66 -5.91 5.27 -13.49
CA LEU A 66 -5.58 5.95 -12.22
C LEU A 66 -6.79 6.08 -11.31
N THR A 67 -7.98 6.29 -11.88
CA THR A 67 -9.23 6.37 -11.11
C THR A 67 -9.66 5.00 -10.59
N ASN A 68 -9.50 3.95 -11.40
CA ASN A 68 -9.75 2.58 -10.96
C ASN A 68 -8.78 2.18 -9.84
N VAL A 69 -7.49 2.46 -10.02
CA VAL A 69 -6.44 2.18 -9.03
C VAL A 69 -6.67 2.98 -7.74
N GLU A 70 -7.15 4.21 -7.81
CA GLU A 70 -7.54 5.00 -6.64
C GLU A 70 -8.64 4.31 -5.84
N ASN A 71 -9.71 3.87 -6.51
CA ASN A 71 -10.82 3.17 -5.87
C ASN A 71 -10.38 1.84 -5.23
N ILE A 72 -9.51 1.10 -5.91
CA ILE A 72 -8.93 -0.14 -5.37
C ILE A 72 -8.09 0.17 -4.14
N ASN A 73 -7.20 1.16 -4.20
CA ASN A 73 -6.36 1.54 -3.06
C ASN A 73 -7.19 2.02 -1.87
N GLU A 74 -8.28 2.76 -2.10
CA GLU A 74 -9.20 3.17 -1.04
C GLU A 74 -9.93 1.96 -0.42
N SER A 75 -10.30 0.96 -1.22
CA SER A 75 -10.83 -0.30 -0.69
C SER A 75 -9.81 -1.02 0.20
N TYR A 76 -8.54 -1.09 -0.21
CA TYR A 76 -7.47 -1.66 0.63
C TYR A 76 -7.23 -0.85 1.90
N ASN A 77 -7.29 0.48 1.84
CA ASN A 77 -7.21 1.34 3.03
C ASN A 77 -8.32 1.00 4.04
N ASN A 78 -9.57 0.93 3.57
CA ASN A 78 -10.71 0.59 4.43
C ASN A 78 -10.61 -0.84 4.99
N ASN A 79 -10.15 -1.80 4.18
CA ASN A 79 -9.93 -3.16 4.64
C ASN A 79 -8.81 -3.24 5.67
N LEU A 80 -7.73 -2.47 5.51
CA LEU A 80 -6.63 -2.38 6.47
C LEU A 80 -7.09 -1.79 7.81
N LEU A 81 -7.87 -0.70 7.78
CA LEU A 81 -8.47 -0.14 9.00
C LEU A 81 -9.39 -1.15 9.69
N GLY A 82 -10.23 -1.84 8.92
CA GLY A 82 -11.10 -2.91 9.44
C GLY A 82 -10.32 -4.09 10.00
N PHE A 83 -9.18 -4.44 9.38
CA PHE A 83 -8.28 -5.47 9.88
C PHE A 83 -7.69 -5.04 11.23
N VAL A 84 -7.06 -3.86 11.31
CA VAL A 84 -6.46 -3.31 12.54
C VAL A 84 -7.46 -3.26 13.69
N ASN A 85 -8.67 -2.74 13.45
CA ASN A 85 -9.71 -2.69 14.49
C ASN A 85 -10.07 -4.09 15.02
N LYS A 86 -10.15 -5.10 14.14
CA LYS A 86 -10.37 -6.50 14.57
C LYS A 86 -9.19 -7.04 15.37
N LEU A 87 -7.96 -6.66 15.02
CA LEU A 87 -6.78 -7.07 15.77
C LEU A 87 -6.79 -6.52 17.19
N GLU A 88 -7.17 -5.26 17.37
CA GLU A 88 -7.30 -4.68 18.71
C GLU A 88 -8.30 -5.44 19.57
N MET A 89 -9.46 -5.84 19.01
CA MET A 89 -10.45 -6.64 19.72
C MET A 89 -9.94 -8.06 20.09
N ILE A 90 -9.08 -8.65 19.25
CA ILE A 90 -8.56 -10.01 19.46
C ILE A 90 -7.36 -10.00 20.41
N ARG A 91 -6.61 -8.91 20.53
CA ARG A 91 -5.51 -8.74 21.51
C ARG A 91 -5.96 -8.85 22.96
N GLU A 92 -7.26 -8.71 23.22
CA GLU A 92 -7.85 -8.88 24.55
C GLU A 92 -8.21 -10.35 24.86
N CYS A 93 -7.92 -11.30 23.94
CA CYS A 93 -8.25 -12.72 24.08
C CYS A 93 -6.99 -13.57 24.36
N ASP A 94 -6.90 -14.15 25.57
CA ASP A 94 -5.78 -15.03 26.02
C ASP A 94 -5.96 -16.52 25.61
N ASP A 95 -6.66 -16.82 24.50
CA ASP A 95 -6.90 -18.20 24.03
C ASP A 95 -6.01 -18.53 22.81
N VAL A 96 -5.39 -19.71 22.82
CA VAL A 96 -4.61 -20.29 21.70
C VAL A 96 -5.42 -20.33 20.39
N GLN A 97 -6.76 -20.46 20.48
CA GLN A 97 -7.62 -20.39 19.30
C GLN A 97 -7.67 -18.98 18.68
N CYS A 98 -7.61 -17.93 19.50
CA CYS A 98 -7.54 -16.54 19.06
C CYS A 98 -6.22 -16.24 18.35
N GLU A 99 -5.09 -16.74 18.87
CA GLU A 99 -3.76 -16.61 18.26
C GLU A 99 -3.68 -17.27 16.87
N THR A 100 -4.18 -18.51 16.75
CA THR A 100 -4.18 -19.24 15.47
C THR A 100 -5.06 -18.54 14.43
N PHE A 101 -6.23 -18.05 14.85
CA PHE A 101 -7.11 -17.26 13.99
C PHE A 101 -6.44 -15.96 13.53
N TYR A 102 -5.73 -15.27 14.44
CA TYR A 102 -4.99 -14.05 14.16
C TYR A 102 -3.89 -14.25 13.11
N LEU A 103 -3.03 -15.26 13.29
CA LEU A 103 -1.94 -15.57 12.37
C LEU A 103 -2.44 -15.92 10.96
N ASN A 104 -3.53 -16.70 10.88
CA ASN A 104 -4.12 -17.07 9.60
C ASN A 104 -4.71 -15.86 8.85
N ASN A 105 -5.43 -14.99 9.56
CA ASN A 105 -5.98 -13.77 8.96
C ASN A 105 -4.88 -12.80 8.54
N HIS A 106 -3.85 -12.62 9.37
CA HIS A 106 -2.69 -11.80 9.03
C HIS A 106 -1.99 -12.32 7.77
N THR A 107 -1.71 -13.63 7.71
CA THR A 107 -1.04 -14.24 6.55
C THR A 107 -1.85 -14.07 5.26
N ARG A 108 -3.17 -14.27 5.34
CA ARG A 108 -4.06 -14.07 4.19
C ARG A 108 -4.09 -12.60 3.76
N PHE A 109 -4.29 -11.69 4.70
CA PHE A 109 -4.35 -10.27 4.40
C PHE A 109 -3.02 -9.76 3.82
N ARG A 110 -1.89 -10.22 4.37
CA ARG A 110 -0.55 -9.95 3.84
C ARG A 110 -0.41 -10.35 2.38
N ALA A 111 -0.80 -11.57 2.02
CA ALA A 111 -0.72 -12.02 0.62
C ALA A 111 -1.56 -11.12 -0.30
N ASP A 112 -2.77 -10.77 0.14
CA ASP A 112 -3.72 -9.97 -0.64
C ASP A 112 -3.24 -8.52 -0.82
N ILE A 113 -2.71 -7.87 0.23
CA ILE A 113 -2.27 -6.46 0.19
C ILE A 113 -0.92 -6.29 -0.51
N GLU A 114 0.02 -7.23 -0.33
CA GLU A 114 1.31 -7.20 -1.02
C GLU A 114 1.15 -7.41 -2.54
N SER A 115 0.15 -8.21 -2.95
CA SER A 115 -0.22 -8.37 -4.35
C SER A 115 -0.68 -7.04 -4.96
N HIS A 116 -1.51 -6.28 -4.25
CA HIS A 116 -1.92 -4.92 -4.65
C HIS A 116 -0.73 -3.98 -4.78
N PHE A 117 0.18 -3.97 -3.81
CA PHE A 117 1.39 -3.14 -3.89
C PHE A 117 2.26 -3.51 -5.10
N SER A 118 2.41 -4.80 -5.40
CA SER A 118 3.14 -5.27 -6.57
C SER A 118 2.48 -4.82 -7.88
N ALA A 119 1.17 -5.01 -8.02
CA ALA A 119 0.40 -4.55 -9.17
C ALA A 119 0.50 -3.04 -9.36
N TYR A 120 0.42 -2.28 -8.26
CA TYR A 120 0.57 -0.84 -8.30
C TYR A 120 1.98 -0.41 -8.75
N ARG A 121 3.04 -1.05 -8.26
CA ARG A 121 4.43 -0.76 -8.69
C ARG A 121 4.60 -0.94 -10.20
N PHE A 122 4.02 -2.00 -10.76
CA PHE A 122 4.01 -2.22 -12.21
C PHE A 122 3.26 -1.10 -12.93
N TYR A 123 2.06 -0.76 -12.46
CA TYR A 123 1.25 0.31 -13.03
C TYR A 123 1.96 1.67 -12.99
N LYS A 124 2.54 2.03 -11.84
CA LYS A 124 3.34 3.25 -11.64
C LYS A 124 4.46 3.36 -12.68
N THR A 125 5.13 2.26 -12.98
CA THR A 125 6.21 2.23 -13.97
C THR A 125 5.69 2.62 -15.35
N ASN A 126 4.51 2.13 -15.76
CA ASN A 126 3.90 2.48 -17.04
C ASN A 126 3.50 3.97 -17.13
N VAL A 127 3.04 4.56 -16.02
CA VAL A 127 2.72 5.98 -15.94
C VAL A 127 3.99 6.83 -16.08
N ILE A 128 5.06 6.45 -15.38
CA ILE A 128 6.35 7.16 -15.44
C ILE A 128 6.94 7.08 -16.86
N LEU A 129 6.95 5.90 -17.48
CA LEU A 129 7.42 5.73 -18.85
C LEU A 129 6.61 6.54 -19.86
N PHE A 130 5.30 6.73 -19.63
CA PHE A 130 4.51 7.62 -20.47
C PHE A 130 5.01 9.07 -20.37
N PHE A 131 5.29 9.57 -19.16
CA PHE A 131 5.85 10.91 -19.01
C PHE A 131 7.25 11.04 -19.62
N ASP A 132 8.08 10.03 -19.46
CA ASP A 132 9.44 9.98 -20.01
C ASP A 132 9.42 10.12 -21.54
N VAL A 133 8.63 9.28 -22.23
CA VAL A 133 8.45 9.37 -23.70
C VAL A 133 7.92 10.72 -24.13
N CYS A 134 6.94 11.27 -23.40
CA CYS A 134 6.41 12.59 -23.70
C CYS A 134 7.45 13.72 -23.60
N LEU A 135 8.48 13.55 -22.75
CA LEU A 135 9.52 14.55 -22.52
C LEU A 135 10.74 14.36 -23.42
N GLU A 136 11.06 13.12 -23.83
CA GLU A 136 12.17 12.83 -24.76
C GLU A 136 11.97 13.46 -26.13
N ASP A 137 10.72 13.63 -26.59
CA ASP A 137 10.40 14.29 -27.87
C ASP A 137 10.72 15.81 -27.91
N GLU A 138 11.23 16.40 -26.81
CA GLU A 138 11.57 17.84 -26.72
C GLU A 138 13.05 18.18 -26.38
N ILE A 139 13.95 17.18 -26.24
CA ILE A 139 15.41 17.40 -26.04
C ILE A 139 16.18 17.09 -27.33
#